data_AF-A0A846CFI1-F1
#
_entry.id   AF-A0A846CFI1-F1
#
_cell.length_a   1.000
_cell.length_b   1.000
_cell.length_c   1.000
_cell.angle_alpha   90.00
_cell.angle_beta   90.00
_cell.angle_gamma   90.00
#
_symmetry.space_group_name_H-M   'P 1'
#
loop_
_entity.id
_entity.type
_entity.pdbx_description
1 polymer ?
#
loop_
_entity_poly.entity_id
_entity_poly.type
_entity_poly.pdbx_seq_one_letter_code
_entity_poly.pdbx_strand_id
1 'polypeptide(L)'
;DHHHLVQQLKFGTGTSVRTITSTARIDGSILHFDQSTLPVQVLLLPDGASSNCPREVKPGHRFVLEIGWLYQPDHRQRLIRSYSDKGDFLSLTLVKEERVKRF
;
A
#
# COMPACT_ATOMS: atom_id res chain seq x y z
N ASP A 1 7.43 17.02 -15.54
CA ASP A 1 7.03 17.03 -14.12
C ASP A 1 7.58 15.82 -13.38
N HIS A 2 8.53 16.05 -12.47
CA HIS A 2 9.35 15.01 -11.80
C HIS A 2 8.73 14.49 -10.47
N HIS A 3 7.44 14.69 -10.23
CA HIS A 3 6.79 14.40 -8.94
C HIS A 3 5.79 13.25 -8.97
N HIS A 4 6.04 12.25 -9.82
CA HIS A 4 5.18 11.07 -9.92
C HIS A 4 5.95 9.78 -9.67
N LEU A 5 5.31 8.87 -8.95
CA LEU A 5 5.79 7.52 -8.68
C LEU A 5 4.85 6.52 -9.35
N VAL A 6 5.40 5.51 -10.02
CA VAL A 6 4.64 4.37 -10.52
C VAL A 6 4.87 3.18 -9.59
N GLN A 7 3.78 2.58 -9.12
CA GLN A 7 3.79 1.38 -8.30
C GLN A 7 3.12 0.24 -9.06
N GLN A 8 3.81 -0.90 -9.14
CA GLN A 8 3.25 -2.15 -9.61
C GLN A 8 3.37 -3.19 -8.49
N LEU A 9 2.23 -3.71 -8.03
CA LEU A 9 2.14 -4.72 -6.98
C LEU A 9 1.56 -6.01 -7.56
N LYS A 10 2.29 -7.12 -7.43
CA LYS A 10 1.83 -8.45 -7.81
C LYS A 10 1.63 -9.30 -6.57
N PHE A 11 0.46 -9.92 -6.41
CA PHE A 11 0.14 -10.74 -5.24
C PHE A 11 -0.83 -11.88 -5.60
N GLY A 12 -0.86 -12.91 -4.76
CA GLY A 12 -1.60 -14.15 -5.01
C GLY A 12 -0.71 -15.29 -5.49
N THR A 13 -1.29 -16.49 -5.64
CA THR A 13 -0.59 -17.72 -6.03
C THR A 13 -1.34 -18.43 -7.16
N GLY A 14 -0.61 -19.19 -8.00
CA GLY A 14 -1.18 -19.96 -9.10
C GLY A 14 -2.07 -19.13 -10.04
N THR A 15 -3.30 -19.60 -10.27
CA THR A 15 -4.30 -18.93 -11.12
C THR A 15 -4.92 -17.67 -10.50
N SER A 16 -4.67 -17.40 -9.22
CA SER A 16 -5.24 -16.24 -8.49
C SER A 16 -4.28 -15.05 -8.42
N VAL A 17 -3.17 -15.09 -9.15
CA VAL A 17 -2.22 -13.98 -9.23
C VAL A 17 -2.88 -12.74 -9.83
N ARG A 18 -2.71 -11.60 -9.17
CA ARG A 18 -3.19 -10.30 -9.62
C ARG A 18 -2.04 -9.31 -9.64
N THR A 19 -2.09 -8.41 -10.60
CA THR A 19 -1.19 -7.26 -10.71
C THR A 19 -2.02 -5.99 -10.61
N ILE A 20 -1.62 -5.09 -9.73
CA ILE A 20 -2.17 -3.74 -9.62
C ILE A 20 -1.08 -2.78 -10.07
N THR A 21 -1.40 -1.92 -11.03
CA THR A 21 -0.53 -0.81 -11.44
C THR A 21 -1.23 0.49 -11.07
N SER A 22 -0.49 1.40 -10.46
CA SER A 22 -1.02 2.66 -9.93
C SER A 22 0.03 3.77 -10.03
N THR A 23 -0.43 5.00 -10.21
CA THR A 23 0.44 6.18 -10.20
C THR A 23 0.11 7.05 -8.99
N ALA A 24 1.13 7.54 -8.31
CA ALA A 24 1.01 8.48 -7.21
C ALA A 24 1.64 9.82 -7.57
N ARG A 25 1.09 10.91 -7.03
CA ARG A 25 1.75 12.21 -6.92
C ARG A 25 2.52 12.26 -5.60
N ILE A 26 3.75 12.77 -5.64
CA ILE A 26 4.60 12.94 -4.47
C ILE A 26 4.37 14.35 -3.89
N ASP A 27 4.10 14.45 -2.60
CA ASP A 27 3.86 15.68 -1.87
C ASP A 27 4.57 15.65 -0.51
N GLY A 28 5.81 16.14 -0.48
CA GLY A 28 6.69 15.99 0.69
C GLY A 28 6.85 14.52 1.09
N SER A 29 6.40 14.17 2.29
CA SER A 29 6.42 12.80 2.82
C SER A 29 5.16 11.99 2.51
N ILE A 30 4.22 12.51 1.70
CA ILE A 30 2.96 11.86 1.38
C ILE A 30 2.92 11.48 -0.10
N LEU A 31 2.53 10.24 -0.39
CA LEU A 31 2.21 9.77 -1.74
C LEU A 31 0.69 9.72 -1.91
N HIS A 32 0.16 10.49 -2.86
CA HIS A 32 -1.27 10.53 -3.15
C HIS A 32 -1.63 9.65 -4.34
N PHE A 33 -2.47 8.65 -4.12
CA PHE A 33 -3.02 7.78 -5.14
C PHE A 33 -4.49 8.15 -5.39
N ASP A 34 -4.71 9.12 -6.28
CA ASP A 34 -6.03 9.73 -6.51
C ASP A 34 -6.83 9.07 -7.66
N GLN A 35 -6.28 8.05 -8.32
CA GLN A 35 -6.83 7.45 -9.55
C GLN A 35 -7.93 6.38 -9.30
N SER A 36 -8.50 6.29 -8.10
CA SER A 36 -9.54 5.31 -7.75
C SER A 36 -10.77 5.98 -7.12
N THR A 37 -11.88 5.26 -7.02
CA THR A 37 -13.11 5.72 -6.35
C THR A 37 -12.94 5.93 -4.84
N LEU A 38 -11.92 5.29 -4.25
CA LEU A 38 -11.53 5.46 -2.86
C LEU A 38 -10.03 5.85 -2.82
N PRO A 39 -9.71 7.15 -3.00
CA PRO A 39 -8.34 7.63 -2.98
C PRO A 39 -7.60 7.21 -1.71
N VAL A 40 -6.36 6.77 -1.87
CA VAL A 40 -5.50 6.36 -0.76
C VAL A 40 -4.26 7.25 -0.68
N GLN A 41 -3.67 7.32 0.50
CA GLN A 41 -2.43 8.03 0.75
C GLN A 41 -1.44 7.13 1.46
N VAL A 42 -0.15 7.30 1.16
CA VAL A 42 0.95 6.67 1.89
C VAL A 42 1.78 7.76 2.54
N LEU A 43 1.77 7.83 3.86
CA LEU A 43 2.65 8.67 4.65
C LEU A 43 3.96 7.93 4.92
N LEU A 44 5.08 8.53 4.50
CA LEU A 44 6.43 8.10 4.86
C LEU A 44 6.77 8.67 6.23
N LEU A 45 7.15 7.80 7.15
CA LEU A 45 7.48 8.13 8.53
C LEU A 45 8.98 7.93 8.79
N PRO A 46 9.53 8.47 9.90
CA PRO A 46 10.88 8.17 10.32
C PRO A 46 11.14 6.67 10.50
N ASP A 47 12.42 6.29 10.52
CA ASP A 47 12.88 4.91 10.77
C ASP A 47 12.34 3.87 9.77
N GLY A 48 12.14 4.29 8.51
CA GLY A 48 11.70 3.39 7.44
C GLY A 48 10.24 2.93 7.58
N ALA A 49 9.47 3.52 8.48
CA ALA A 49 8.05 3.23 8.64
C ALA A 49 7.21 3.91 7.55
N SER A 50 6.05 3.31 7.24
CA SER A 50 5.07 3.89 6.31
C SER A 50 3.65 3.54 6.76
N SER A 51 2.70 4.46 6.56
CA SER A 51 1.28 4.21 6.80
C SER A 51 0.47 4.47 5.54
N ASN A 52 -0.27 3.46 5.09
CA ASN A 52 -1.17 3.53 3.94
C ASN A 52 -2.62 3.42 4.42
N CYS A 53 -3.44 4.41 4.07
CA CYS A 53 -4.85 4.44 4.40
C CYS A 53 -5.68 5.17 3.33
N PRO A 54 -7.00 4.93 3.27
CA PRO A 54 -7.91 5.79 2.53
C PRO A 54 -7.82 7.23 3.04
N ARG A 55 -7.93 8.20 2.13
CA ARG A 55 -8.05 9.62 2.53
C ARG A 55 -9.33 9.88 3.33
N GLU A 56 -10.36 9.09 3.05
CA GLU A 56 -11.64 9.09 3.73
C GLU A 56 -12.24 7.69 3.65
N VAL A 57 -12.80 7.18 4.75
CA VAL A 57 -13.56 5.93 4.76
C VAL A 57 -15.01 6.24 4.40
N LYS A 58 -15.49 5.69 3.28
CA LYS A 58 -16.84 5.92 2.78
C LYS A 58 -17.73 4.68 2.98
N PRO A 59 -19.00 4.84 3.40
CA PRO A 59 -19.94 3.72 3.45
C PRO A 59 -20.02 2.98 2.11
N GLY A 60 -20.20 1.66 2.17
CA GLY A 60 -20.34 0.82 0.98
C GLY A 60 -19.03 0.52 0.24
N HIS A 61 -17.88 0.95 0.77
CA HIS A 61 -16.57 0.70 0.16
C HIS A 61 -15.72 -0.22 1.03
N ARG A 62 -15.18 -1.27 0.42
CA ARG A 62 -14.11 -2.06 1.02
C ARG A 62 -12.84 -1.23 1.07
N PHE A 63 -12.06 -1.39 2.13
CA PHE A 63 -10.80 -0.68 2.28
C PHE A 63 -9.76 -1.51 3.03
N VAL A 64 -8.52 -1.05 2.95
CA VAL A 64 -7.40 -1.64 3.69
C VAL A 64 -6.71 -0.56 4.51
N LEU A 65 -6.16 -0.95 5.66
CA LEU A 65 -5.18 -0.17 6.40
C LEU A 65 -3.87 -0.95 6.37
N GLU A 66 -2.77 -0.28 6.02
CA GLU A 66 -1.47 -0.93 5.94
C GLU A 66 -0.43 -0.13 6.73
N ILE A 67 0.40 -0.85 7.49
CA ILE A 67 1.64 -0.34 8.07
C ILE A 67 2.80 -1.10 7.44
N GLY A 68 3.80 -0.37 6.97
CA GLY A 68 5.04 -0.91 6.46
C GLY A 68 6.22 -0.53 7.34
N TRP A 69 7.22 -1.41 7.42
CA TRP A 69 8.47 -1.13 8.09
C TRP A 69 9.65 -1.71 7.32
N LEU A 70 10.52 -0.82 6.84
CA LEU A 70 11.81 -1.15 6.27
C LEU A 70 12.83 -1.23 7.42
N TYR A 71 12.86 -2.38 8.11
CA TYR A 71 13.68 -2.57 9.31
C TYR A 71 15.15 -2.88 8.99
N GLN A 72 15.46 -3.20 7.74
CA GLN A 72 16.81 -3.23 7.17
C GLN A 72 16.77 -2.61 5.77
N PRO A 73 17.90 -2.12 5.21
CA PRO A 73 17.93 -1.46 3.91
C PRO A 73 17.37 -2.27 2.73
N ASP A 74 17.27 -3.58 2.87
CA ASP A 74 16.79 -4.54 1.90
C ASP A 74 15.64 -5.43 2.40
N HIS A 75 15.21 -5.31 3.66
CA HIS A 75 14.10 -6.10 4.20
C HIS A 75 12.95 -5.22 4.65
N ARG A 76 11.77 -5.49 4.08
CA ARG A 76 10.54 -4.77 4.42
C ARG A 76 9.46 -5.74 4.88
N GLN A 77 8.72 -5.34 5.89
CA GLN A 77 7.47 -5.99 6.27
C GLN A 77 6.30 -5.05 6.03
N ARG A 78 5.14 -5.62 5.72
CA ARG A 78 3.87 -4.90 5.69
C ARG A 78 2.78 -5.69 6.38
N LEU A 79 2.05 -5.04 7.28
CA LEU A 79 0.87 -5.58 7.92
C LEU A 79 -0.35 -4.89 7.32
N ILE A 80 -1.23 -5.67 6.69
CA ILE A 80 -2.38 -5.16 5.93
C ILE A 80 -3.66 -5.71 6.58
N ARG A 81 -4.49 -4.82 7.08
CA ARG A 81 -5.81 -5.13 7.63
C ARG A 81 -6.89 -4.84 6.60
N SER A 82 -7.69 -5.84 6.27
CA SER A 82 -8.76 -5.72 5.26
C SER A 82 -10.12 -5.60 5.92
N TYR A 83 -10.94 -4.68 5.41
CA TYR A 83 -12.29 -4.42 5.90
C TYR A 83 -13.35 -4.59 4.83
N SER A 84 -14.54 -5.04 5.24
CA SER A 84 -15.72 -5.13 4.39
C SER A 84 -16.25 -3.74 4.03
N ASP A 85 -17.21 -3.70 3.11
CA ASP A 85 -17.98 -2.51 2.75
C ASP A 85 -18.91 -2.01 3.89
N LYS A 86 -19.08 -2.83 4.93
CA LYS A 86 -19.77 -2.48 6.19
C LYS A 86 -18.81 -2.12 7.33
N GLY A 87 -17.50 -2.16 7.09
CA GLY A 87 -16.48 -1.89 8.09
C GLY A 87 -16.14 -3.08 8.99
N ASP A 88 -16.60 -4.30 8.66
CA ASP A 88 -16.22 -5.50 9.39
C ASP A 88 -14.76 -5.84 9.14
N PHE A 89 -14.04 -6.30 10.16
CA PHE A 89 -12.72 -6.88 9.97
C PHE A 89 -12.84 -8.21 9.22
N LEU A 90 -12.14 -8.34 8.09
CA LEU A 90 -12.14 -9.55 7.28
C LEU A 90 -10.87 -10.39 7.48
N SER A 91 -9.71 -9.76 7.44
CA SER A 91 -8.43 -10.47 7.51
C SER A 91 -7.27 -9.56 7.88
N LEU A 92 -6.18 -10.20 8.31
CA LEU A 92 -4.89 -9.58 8.56
C LEU A 92 -3.81 -10.34 7.77
N THR A 93 -3.11 -9.64 6.88
CA THR A 93 -2.06 -10.21 6.02
C THR A 93 -0.71 -9.62 6.41
N LEU A 94 0.26 -10.49 6.72
CA LEU A 94 1.66 -10.10 6.88
C LEU A 94 2.43 -10.44 5.59
N VAL A 95 3.02 -9.42 4.97
CA VAL A 95 3.91 -9.55 3.82
C VAL A 95 5.34 -9.32 4.29
N LYS A 96 6.25 -10.21 3.88
CA LYS A 96 7.70 -10.08 4.07
C LYS A 96 8.37 -10.04 2.71
N GLU A 97 9.14 -9.00 2.46
CA GLU A 97 9.73 -8.69 1.16
C GLU A 97 11.20 -8.37 1.29
N GLU A 98 11.98 -8.84 0.32
CA GLU A 98 13.39 -8.54 0.17
C GLU A 98 13.64 -7.80 -1.14
N ARG A 99 14.54 -6.82 -1.10
CA ARG A 99 14.90 -6.04 -2.29
C ARG A 99 15.71 -6.92 -3.25
N VAL A 100 15.17 -7.13 -4.46
CA VAL A 100 15.91 -7.80 -5.53
C VAL A 100 17.16 -6.99 -5.89
N LYS A 101 18.33 -7.64 -5.85
CA LYS A 101 19.59 -7.02 -6.29
C LYS A 101 19.57 -6.89 -7.82
N ARG A 102 19.86 -5.68 -8.32
CA ARG A 102 20.15 -5.49 -9.75
C ARG A 102 21.60 -5.90 -9.99
N PHE A 103 21.82 -6.73 -11.02
CA PHE A 103 23.13 -7.07 -11.55
C PHE A 103 23.45 -6.17 -12.75
#